data_AF-A0A7C4RG89-F1
#
_entry.id   AF-A0A7C4RG89-F1
#
_cell.length_a   1.000
_cell.length_b   1.000
_cell.length_c   1.000
_cell.angle_alpha   90.00
_cell.angle_beta   90.00
_cell.angle_gamma   90.00
#
_symmetry.space_group_name_H-M   'P 1'
#
loop_
_entity.id
_entity.type
_entity.pdbx_description
1 polymer ?
#
loop_
_entity_poly.entity_id
_entity_poly.type
_entity_poly.pdbx_seq_one_letter_code
_entity_poly.pdbx_strand_id
1 'polypeptide(L)'
;MSEKNLERIIELLQEILRWVKFAGAREVRTMLMNVLDTEQKRLIYHLSDGEHGSVEICKAAGVSDATVRRYWASWARLGIMEPLRVRGGVRYKKCFELEDFGLTVPQIEESMRNESNQ
;
A
#
# COMPACT_ATOMS: atom_id res chain seq x y z
N MET A 1 12.90 7.42 -33.96
CA MET A 1 11.68 6.60 -33.73
C MET A 1 10.50 7.52 -33.97
N SER A 2 9.50 7.14 -34.78
CA SER A 2 8.36 8.03 -35.05
C SER A 2 7.44 8.11 -33.82
N GLU A 3 6.74 9.23 -33.69
CA GLU A 3 5.72 9.45 -32.65
C GLU A 3 4.64 8.36 -32.66
N LYS A 4 4.18 7.96 -33.85
CA LYS A 4 3.27 6.83 -34.06
C LYS A 4 3.80 5.50 -33.50
N ASN A 5 5.11 5.27 -33.56
CA ASN A 5 5.69 4.05 -32.98
C ASN A 5 5.68 4.12 -31.43
N LEU A 6 5.87 5.31 -30.86
CA LEU A 6 5.83 5.51 -29.41
C LEU A 6 4.41 5.29 -28.86
N GLU A 7 3.39 5.87 -29.51
CA GLU A 7 1.98 5.65 -29.15
C GLU A 7 1.62 4.16 -29.16
N ARG A 8 2.01 3.46 -30.24
CA ARG A 8 1.76 2.03 -30.36
C ARG A 8 2.45 1.20 -29.27
N ILE A 9 3.65 1.59 -28.86
CA ILE A 9 4.36 0.95 -27.74
C ILE A 9 3.58 1.17 -26.44
N ILE A 10 3.11 2.39 -26.16
CA ILE A 10 2.35 2.70 -24.95
C ILE A 10 1.06 1.88 -24.89
N GLU A 11 0.30 1.79 -26.00
CA GLU A 11 -0.90 0.96 -26.09
C GLU A 11 -0.62 -0.51 -25.75
N LEU A 12 0.42 -1.09 -26.36
CA LEU A 12 0.80 -2.48 -26.13
C LEU A 12 1.25 -2.69 -24.68
N LEU A 13 1.99 -1.76 -24.08
CA LEU A 13 2.38 -1.83 -22.68
C LEU A 13 1.17 -1.78 -21.74
N GLN A 14 0.17 -0.95 -22.05
CA GLN A 14 -1.07 -0.91 -21.28
C GLN A 14 -1.89 -2.19 -21.43
N GLU A 15 -1.95 -2.78 -22.63
CA GLU A 15 -2.57 -4.09 -22.86
C GLU A 15 -1.88 -5.21 -22.07
N ILE A 16 -0.55 -5.29 -22.16
CA ILE A 16 0.24 -6.26 -21.40
C ILE A 16 0.01 -6.06 -19.90
N LEU A 17 0.03 -4.81 -19.42
CA LEU A 17 -0.23 -4.52 -18.01
C LEU A 17 -1.63 -4.99 -17.57
N ARG A 18 -2.66 -4.80 -18.39
CA ARG A 18 -4.02 -5.32 -18.10
C ARG A 18 -4.01 -6.83 -17.96
N TRP A 19 -3.40 -7.55 -18.91
CA TRP A 19 -3.35 -9.01 -18.86
C TRP A 19 -2.49 -9.54 -17.72
N VAL A 20 -1.37 -8.90 -17.39
CA VAL A 20 -0.53 -9.25 -16.25
C VAL A 20 -1.28 -9.05 -14.93
N LYS A 21 -1.97 -7.90 -14.77
CA LYS A 21 -2.82 -7.65 -13.60
C LYS A 21 -3.88 -8.72 -13.44
N PHE A 22 -4.59 -9.06 -14.53
CA PHE A 22 -5.62 -10.09 -14.51
C PHE A 22 -5.04 -11.48 -14.16
N ALA A 23 -3.91 -11.85 -14.78
CA ALA A 23 -3.29 -13.16 -14.58
C ALA A 23 -2.78 -13.36 -13.15
N GLY A 24 -2.26 -12.32 -12.49
CA GLY A 24 -1.74 -12.40 -11.12
C GLY A 24 -2.73 -11.99 -10.03
N ALA A 25 -3.95 -11.56 -10.39
CA ALA A 25 -4.88 -10.96 -9.44
C ALA A 25 -5.24 -11.90 -8.28
N ARG A 26 -5.43 -13.19 -8.58
CA ARG A 26 -5.83 -14.19 -7.59
C ARG A 26 -4.71 -14.46 -6.58
N GLU A 27 -3.48 -14.57 -7.05
CA GLU A 27 -2.29 -14.85 -6.25
C GLU A 27 -1.97 -13.65 -5.35
N VAL A 28 -2.03 -12.43 -5.90
CA VAL A 28 -1.88 -11.20 -5.11
C VAL A 28 -2.97 -11.10 -4.05
N ARG A 29 -4.24 -11.32 -4.41
CA ARG A 29 -5.35 -11.34 -3.44
C ARG A 29 -5.09 -12.33 -2.31
N THR A 30 -4.71 -13.56 -2.64
CA THR A 30 -4.45 -14.61 -1.66
C THR A 30 -3.30 -14.23 -0.74
N MET A 31 -2.22 -13.68 -1.31
CA MET A 31 -1.08 -13.18 -0.53
C MET A 31 -1.52 -12.06 0.42
N LEU A 32 -2.24 -11.04 -0.07
CA LEU A 32 -2.72 -9.93 0.74
C LEU A 32 -3.62 -10.40 1.88
N MET A 33 -4.55 -11.33 1.62
CA MET A 33 -5.41 -11.91 2.67
C MET A 33 -4.62 -12.65 3.74
N ASN A 34 -3.57 -13.39 3.36
CA ASN A 34 -2.75 -14.14 4.30
C ASN A 34 -1.82 -13.23 5.11
N VAL A 35 -1.25 -12.20 4.48
CA VAL A 35 -0.28 -11.29 5.10
C VAL A 35 -1.00 -10.24 5.97
N LEU A 36 -2.13 -9.73 5.50
CA LEU A 36 -2.98 -8.70 6.12
C LEU A 36 -4.24 -9.35 6.70
N ASP A 37 -4.04 -10.44 7.44
CA ASP A 37 -5.08 -11.27 8.06
C ASP A 37 -5.95 -10.52 9.08
N THR A 38 -5.37 -9.55 9.80
CA THR A 38 -6.09 -8.73 10.78
C THR A 38 -6.51 -7.37 10.24
N GLU A 39 -7.59 -6.82 10.77
CA GLU A 39 -8.02 -5.44 10.47
C GLU A 39 -6.91 -4.43 10.78
N GLN A 40 -6.23 -4.59 11.91
CA GLN A 40 -5.10 -3.75 12.29
C GLN A 40 -3.98 -3.74 11.23
N LYS A 41 -3.62 -4.91 10.66
CA LYS A 41 -2.63 -4.96 9.57
C LYS A 41 -3.15 -4.30 8.29
N ARG A 42 -4.44 -4.51 7.94
CA ARG A 42 -5.07 -3.85 6.79
C ARG A 42 -5.07 -2.33 6.94
N LEU A 43 -5.36 -1.83 8.14
CA LEU A 43 -5.32 -0.40 8.45
C LEU A 43 -3.91 0.17 8.32
N ILE A 44 -2.91 -0.47 8.95
CA ILE A 44 -1.50 -0.05 8.83
C ILE A 44 -1.08 -0.02 7.36
N TYR A 45 -1.37 -1.08 6.61
CA TYR A 45 -1.05 -1.16 5.18
C TYR A 45 -1.73 -0.04 4.37
N HIS A 46 -3.03 0.17 4.58
CA HIS A 46 -3.80 1.19 3.88
C HIS A 46 -3.25 2.61 4.13
N LEU A 47 -2.93 2.95 5.38
CA LEU A 47 -2.37 4.23 5.79
C LEU A 47 -0.91 4.43 5.34
N SER A 48 -0.26 3.38 4.84
CA SER A 48 1.11 3.46 4.36
C SER A 48 1.13 3.92 2.90
N ASP A 49 1.02 5.23 2.71
CA ASP A 49 0.92 5.91 1.40
C ASP A 49 2.21 6.62 0.97
N GLY A 50 3.23 6.62 1.83
CA GLY A 50 4.48 7.38 1.63
C GLY A 50 4.44 8.80 2.19
N GLU A 51 3.29 9.27 2.66
CA GLU A 51 3.07 10.56 3.30
C GLU A 51 3.02 10.42 4.82
N HIS A 52 2.32 9.41 5.33
CA HIS A 52 2.22 9.17 6.77
C HIS A 52 3.45 8.47 7.33
N GLY A 53 3.91 8.96 8.49
CA GLY A 53 5.01 8.38 9.25
C GLY A 53 4.55 7.23 10.15
N SER A 54 5.50 6.40 10.62
CA SER A 54 5.19 5.28 11.50
C SER A 54 4.54 5.71 12.83
N VAL A 55 4.85 6.91 13.32
CA VAL A 55 4.26 7.50 14.55
C VAL A 55 2.78 7.86 14.36
N GLU A 56 2.40 8.42 13.22
CA GLU A 56 1.00 8.75 12.92
C GLU A 56 0.18 7.47 12.77
N ILE A 57 0.71 6.52 12.01
CA ILE A 57 0.06 5.22 11.78
C ILE A 57 -0.06 4.41 13.06
N CYS A 58 0.93 4.47 13.97
CA CYS A 58 0.87 3.69 15.20
C CYS A 58 -0.22 4.19 16.14
N LYS A 59 -0.47 5.51 16.18
CA LYS A 59 -1.61 6.09 16.88
C LYS A 59 -2.90 5.57 16.27
N ALA A 60 -3.08 5.71 14.95
CA ALA A 60 -4.30 5.30 14.24
C ALA A 60 -4.62 3.81 14.41
N ALA A 61 -3.60 2.94 14.39
CA ALA A 61 -3.78 1.50 14.47
C ALA A 61 -3.69 0.92 15.89
N GLY A 62 -3.46 1.75 16.92
CA GLY A 62 -3.34 1.29 18.31
C GLY A 62 -2.18 0.31 18.53
N VAL A 63 -1.04 0.52 17.87
CA VAL A 63 0.17 -0.33 18.00
C VAL A 63 1.40 0.47 18.40
N SER A 64 2.46 -0.24 18.77
CA SER A 64 3.77 0.39 18.86
C SER A 64 4.30 0.78 17.48
N ASP A 65 5.04 1.88 17.42
CA ASP A 65 5.75 2.33 16.23
C ASP A 65 6.80 1.30 15.76
N ALA A 66 7.40 0.53 16.67
CA ALA A 66 8.26 -0.61 16.34
C ALA A 66 7.51 -1.73 15.57
N THR A 67 6.24 -1.99 15.92
CA THR A 67 5.39 -2.95 15.21
C THR A 67 5.16 -2.50 13.77
N VAL A 68 4.84 -1.22 13.55
CA VAL A 68 4.63 -0.67 12.19
C VAL A 68 5.88 -0.85 11.34
N ARG A 69 7.06 -0.44 11.84
CA ARG A 69 8.32 -0.58 11.08
C ARG A 69 8.68 -2.03 10.79
N ARG A 70 8.42 -2.96 11.73
CA ARG A 70 8.63 -4.40 11.51
C ARG A 70 7.74 -4.92 10.39
N TYR A 71 6.47 -4.52 10.35
CA TYR A 71 5.57 -4.88 9.27
C TYR A 71 6.04 -4.31 7.93
N TRP A 72 6.36 -3.03 7.85
CA TRP A 72 6.92 -2.41 6.66
C TRP A 72 8.14 -3.14 6.09
N ALA A 73 9.13 -3.43 6.94
CA ALA A 73 10.32 -4.17 6.52
C ALA A 73 9.97 -5.57 6.00
N SER A 74 9.02 -6.26 6.65
CA SER A 74 8.57 -7.58 6.20
C SER A 74 7.80 -7.51 4.88
N TRP A 75 6.91 -6.55 4.73
CA TRP A 75 6.02 -6.39 3.58
C TRP A 75 6.76 -5.89 2.33
N ALA A 76 7.79 -5.05 2.50
CA ALA A 76 8.65 -4.67 1.39
C ALA A 76 9.48 -5.85 0.84
N ARG A 77 9.94 -6.76 1.71
CA ARG A 77 10.59 -8.01 1.24
C ARG A 77 9.64 -8.93 0.45
N LEU A 78 8.33 -8.81 0.70
CA LEU A 78 7.29 -9.51 -0.07
C LEU A 78 6.87 -8.75 -1.34
N GLY A 79 7.38 -7.55 -1.57
CA GLY A 79 7.07 -6.73 -2.74
C GLY A 79 5.71 -6.04 -2.70
N ILE A 80 4.99 -6.06 -1.58
CA ILE A 80 3.69 -5.37 -1.44
C ILE A 80 3.82 -3.93 -0.93
N MET A 81 5.05 -3.50 -0.61
CA MET A 81 5.37 -2.13 -0.26
C MET A 81 6.71 -1.67 -0.83
N GLU A 82 6.83 -0.37 -1.06
CA GLU A 82 8.05 0.28 -1.52
C GLU A 82 8.58 1.25 -0.46
N PRO A 83 9.88 1.16 -0.09
CA PRO A 83 10.51 2.14 0.78
C PRO A 83 10.80 3.44 0.04
N LEU A 84 10.49 4.56 0.66
CA LEU A 84 10.69 5.91 0.18
C LEU A 84 11.61 6.66 1.15
N ARG A 85 12.78 7.09 0.66
CA ARG A 85 13.70 7.92 1.46
C ARG A 85 13.13 9.33 1.59
N VAL A 86 13.05 9.81 2.82
CA VAL A 86 12.65 11.18 3.16
C VAL A 86 13.73 11.82 4.03
N ARG A 87 13.69 13.15 4.21
CA ARG A 87 14.70 13.87 5.03
C ARG A 87 14.84 13.31 6.46
N GLY A 88 13.75 12.80 7.03
CA GLY A 88 13.70 12.26 8.40
C GLY A 88 13.80 10.73 8.52
N GLY A 89 14.12 10.00 7.45
CA GLY A 89 14.23 8.53 7.48
C GLY A 89 13.62 7.82 6.28
N VAL A 90 12.92 6.72 6.51
CA VAL A 90 12.29 5.90 5.47
C VAL A 90 10.80 5.77 5.77
N ARG A 91 9.98 6.14 4.78
CA ARG A 91 8.54 5.85 4.75
C ARG A 91 8.28 4.67 3.83
N TYR A 92 7.09 4.10 3.88
CA TYR A 92 6.70 3.01 2.99
C TYR A 92 5.39 3.34 2.32
N LYS A 93 5.27 2.97 1.05
CA LYS A 93 4.07 3.12 0.24
C LYS A 93 3.57 1.74 -0.19
N LYS A 94 2.27 1.50 -0.06
CA LYS A 94 1.60 0.30 -0.56
C LYS A 94 1.69 0.21 -2.08
N CYS A 95 1.94 -0.99 -2.59
CA CYS A 95 1.95 -1.28 -4.03
C CYS A 95 0.54 -1.55 -4.60
N PHE A 96 -0.41 -1.90 -3.73
CA PHE A 96 -1.75 -2.34 -4.10
C PHE A 96 -2.80 -1.61 -3.26
N GLU A 97 -3.90 -1.21 -3.90
CA GLU A 97 -5.11 -0.79 -3.17
C GLU A 97 -5.87 -2.05 -2.73
N LEU A 98 -6.38 -2.08 -1.50
CA LEU A 98 -7.00 -3.29 -0.93
C LEU A 98 -8.33 -3.61 -1.63
N GLU A 99 -9.05 -2.58 -2.03
CA GLU A 99 -10.35 -2.60 -2.68
C GLU A 99 -10.29 -3.26 -4.05
N ASP A 100 -9.18 -3.08 -4.80
CA ASP A 100 -8.94 -3.72 -6.09
C ASP A 100 -8.95 -5.26 -5.99
N PHE A 101 -8.70 -5.80 -4.79
CA PHE A 101 -8.65 -7.23 -4.51
C PHE A 101 -9.82 -7.69 -3.60
N GLY A 102 -10.81 -6.82 -3.37
CA GLY A 102 -12.00 -7.13 -2.58
C GLY A 102 -11.71 -7.29 -1.08
N LEU A 103 -10.67 -6.64 -0.56
CA LEU A 103 -10.44 -6.50 0.87
C LEU A 103 -11.04 -5.18 1.35
N THR A 104 -11.60 -5.17 2.56
CA THR A 104 -12.14 -3.96 3.19
C THR A 104 -11.04 -3.19 3.90
N VAL A 105 -11.09 -1.86 3.76
CA VAL A 105 -10.32 -0.95 4.60
C VAL A 105 -11.11 -0.71 5.89
N PRO A 106 -10.52 -0.96 7.07
CA PRO A 106 -11.18 -0.66 8.33
C PRO A 106 -11.46 0.84 8.44
N GLN A 107 -12.67 1.21 8.89
CA GLN A 107 -12.97 2.61 9.17
C GLN A 107 -12.16 3.07 10.37
N ILE A 108 -11.48 4.21 10.22
CA ILE A 108 -10.80 4.88 11.32
C ILE A 108 -11.90 5.41 12.23
N GLU A 109 -11.95 4.97 13.50
CA GLU A 109 -12.83 5.58 14.49
C GLU A 109 -12.53 7.09 14.54
N GLU A 110 -13.57 7.91 14.47
CA GLU A 110 -13.54 9.38 14.27
C GLU A 110 -12.75 10.18 15.32
N SER A 111 -12.19 9.52 16.34
CA SER A 111 -11.39 10.15 17.40
C SER A 111 -10.12 10.86 16.88
N MET A 112 -9.68 10.60 15.64
CA MET A 112 -8.51 11.24 15.03
C MET A 112 -8.79 12.38 14.05
N ARG A 113 -10.05 12.67 13.67
CA ARG A 113 -10.36 13.82 12.78
C ARG A 113 -10.21 15.18 13.46
N ASN A 114 -10.20 15.22 14.79
CA ASN A 114 -10.27 16.47 15.55
C ASN A 114 -8.91 17.09 15.90
N GLU A 115 -7.78 16.42 15.64
CA GLU A 115 -6.44 16.98 15.91
C GLU A 115 -5.86 17.78 14.74
N SER A 116 -6.44 17.70 13.53
CA SER A 116 -5.97 18.44 12.35
C SER A 116 -6.67 19.80 12.15
N ASN A 117 -7.54 20.19 13.10
CA ASN A 117 -8.34 21.42 13.06
C ASN A 117 -8.15 22.31 14.31
N GLN A 118 -7.02 22.17 15.02
CA GLN A 118 -6.60 23.06 16.10
C GLN A 118 -5.23 23.68 15.82
#